data_AF-A0A1F3YFD7-F1
#
_entry.id   AF-A0A1F3YFD7-F1
#
_cell.length_a   1.000
_cell.length_b   1.000
_cell.length_c   1.000
_cell.angle_alpha   90.00
_cell.angle_beta   90.00
_cell.angle_gamma   90.00
#
_symmetry.space_group_name_H-M   'P 1'
#
loop_
_entity.id
_entity.type
_entity.pdbx_description
1 polymer ?
#
loop_
_entity_poly.entity_id
_entity_poly.type
_entity_poly.pdbx_seq_one_letter_code
_entity_poly.pdbx_strand_id
1 'polypeptide(L)'
;MRTTVRLDDELLEQLKVKARRENISLTRLLNRALRDGLRARKPANPEKRRFKQKTQAMGAPKMDLNKALALAAALEDEEILRELSLGK
;
A
#
# COMPACT_ATOMS: atom_id res chain seq x y z
N MET A 1 -14.90 11.79 -30.46
CA MET A 1 -14.84 11.19 -31.80
C MET A 1 -15.65 9.89 -31.80
N ARG A 2 -16.44 9.62 -32.85
CA ARG A 2 -17.18 8.36 -32.99
C ARG A 2 -16.38 7.43 -33.89
N THR A 3 -16.07 6.24 -33.39
CA THR A 3 -15.26 5.24 -34.09
C THR A 3 -15.99 3.91 -34.03
N THR A 4 -15.94 3.16 -35.13
CA THR A 4 -16.48 1.79 -35.18
C THR A 4 -15.32 0.83 -34.99
N VAL A 5 -15.48 -0.12 -34.06
CA VAL A 5 -14.50 -1.17 -33.76
C VAL A 5 -15.19 -2.53 -33.85
N ARG A 6 -14.47 -3.55 -34.32
CA ARG A 6 -14.97 -4.94 -34.29
C ARG A 6 -14.63 -5.55 -32.94
N LEU A 7 -15.61 -6.13 -32.27
CA LEU A 7 -15.45 -6.97 -31.08
C LEU A 7 -16.01 -8.36 -31.42
N ASP A 8 -15.42 -9.39 -30.84
CA ASP A 8 -16.00 -10.72 -30.84
C ASP A 8 -17.30 -10.75 -30.00
N ASP A 9 -18.19 -11.68 -30.34
CA ASP A 9 -19.53 -11.76 -29.75
C ASP A 9 -19.46 -12.07 -28.24
N GLU A 10 -18.51 -12.91 -27.83
CA GLU A 10 -18.32 -13.28 -26.43
C GLU A 10 -17.93 -12.06 -25.59
N LEU A 11 -16.94 -11.28 -26.03
CA LEU A 11 -16.50 -10.06 -25.37
C LEU A 11 -17.61 -9.02 -25.31
N LEU A 12 -18.41 -8.89 -26.37
CA LEU A 12 -19.54 -7.97 -26.39
C LEU A 12 -20.58 -8.33 -25.33
N GLU A 13 -20.92 -9.60 -25.18
CA GLU A 13 -21.85 -10.07 -24.14
C GLU A 13 -21.29 -9.87 -22.73
N GLN A 14 -20.02 -10.19 -22.51
CA GLN A 14 -19.36 -9.94 -21.22
C GLN A 14 -19.39 -8.45 -20.84
N LEU A 15 -19.13 -7.55 -21.81
CA LEU A 15 -19.20 -6.11 -21.58
C LEU A 15 -20.62 -5.63 -21.29
N LYS A 16 -21.65 -6.17 -21.96
CA LYS A 16 -23.05 -5.84 -21.68
C LYS A 16 -23.45 -6.25 -20.27
N VAL A 17 -23.12 -7.47 -19.85
CA VAL A 17 -23.40 -7.97 -18.49
C VAL A 17 -22.73 -7.08 -17.45
N LYS A 18 -21.46 -6.75 -17.65
CA LYS A 18 -20.71 -5.88 -16.73
C LYS A 18 -21.27 -4.45 -16.69
N ALA A 19 -21.66 -3.90 -17.83
CA ALA A 19 -22.25 -2.55 -17.91
C ALA A 19 -23.58 -2.47 -17.15
N ARG A 20 -24.44 -3.49 -17.30
CA ARG A 20 -25.69 -3.61 -16.54
C ARG A 20 -25.43 -3.70 -15.04
N ARG A 21 -24.48 -4.55 -14.62
CA ARG A 21 -24.12 -4.71 -13.21
C ARG A 21 -23.58 -3.43 -12.57
N GLU A 22 -22.81 -2.64 -13.32
CA GLU A 22 -22.24 -1.37 -12.85
C GLU A 22 -23.16 -0.16 -13.09
N ASN A 23 -24.36 -0.37 -13.66
CA ASN A 23 -25.32 0.66 -14.03
C ASN A 23 -24.72 1.83 -14.85
N ILE A 24 -23.88 1.49 -15.83
CA ILE A 24 -23.25 2.45 -16.74
C ILE A 24 -23.46 2.05 -18.20
N SER A 25 -23.34 3.02 -19.11
CA SER A 25 -23.45 2.73 -20.54
C SER A 25 -22.30 1.86 -21.05
N LEU A 26 -22.59 1.03 -22.05
CA LEU A 26 -21.60 0.18 -22.73
C LEU A 26 -20.41 1.01 -23.24
N THR A 27 -20.68 2.19 -23.82
CA THR A 27 -19.64 3.13 -24.30
C THR A 27 -18.73 3.60 -23.17
N ARG A 28 -19.28 3.90 -21.98
CA ARG A 28 -18.50 4.33 -20.82
C ARG A 28 -17.63 3.20 -20.30
N LEU A 29 -18.18 1.99 -20.21
CA LEU A 29 -17.43 0.81 -19.80
C LEU A 29 -16.31 0.48 -20.80
N LEU A 30 -16.59 0.51 -22.11
CA LEU A 30 -15.60 0.26 -23.16
C LEU A 30 -14.43 1.24 -23.08
N ASN A 31 -14.72 2.54 -22.96
CA ASN A 31 -13.68 3.57 -22.82
C ASN A 31 -12.84 3.36 -21.55
N ARG A 32 -13.46 2.97 -20.44
CA ARG A 32 -12.74 2.65 -19.19
C ARG A 32 -11.83 1.44 -19.37
N ALA A 33 -12.36 0.34 -19.91
CA ALA A 33 -11.61 -0.88 -20.16
C ALA A 33 -10.39 -0.63 -21.08
N LEU A 34 -10.57 0.15 -22.15
CA LEU A 34 -9.47 0.53 -23.04
C LEU A 34 -8.41 1.38 -22.32
N ARG A 35 -8.81 2.36 -21.50
CA ARG A 35 -7.88 3.17 -20.71
C ARG A 35 -7.10 2.32 -19.70
N ASP A 36 -7.78 1.41 -19.02
CA ASP A 36 -7.16 0.52 -18.04
C ASP A 36 -6.19 -0.46 -18.71
N GLY A 37 -6.55 -1.01 -19.89
CA GLY A 37 -5.66 -1.84 -20.70
C GLY A 37 -4.42 -1.10 -21.19
N LEU A 38 -4.57 0.14 -21.66
CA LEU A 38 -3.42 0.99 -22.05
C LEU A 38 -2.52 1.35 -20.86
N ARG A 39 -3.08 1.46 -19.65
CA ARG A 39 -2.32 1.67 -18.41
C ARG A 39 -1.62 0.40 -17.93
N ALA A 40 -2.27 -0.75 -18.03
CA ALA A 40 -1.70 -2.05 -17.64
C ALA A 40 -0.55 -2.48 -18.55
N ARG A 41 -0.59 -2.08 -19.83
CA ARG A 41 0.48 -2.33 -20.81
C ARG A 41 1.67 -1.40 -20.65
N LYS A 42 1.50 -0.25 -19.97
CA LYS A 42 2.66 0.47 -19.46
C LYS A 42 3.20 -0.39 -18.32
N PRO A 43 4.48 -0.79 -18.32
CA PRO A 43 5.06 -1.38 -17.11
C PRO A 43 4.70 -0.42 -15.98
N ALA A 44 4.03 -0.93 -14.95
CA ALA A 44 3.76 -0.17 -13.74
C ALA A 44 5.10 0.46 -13.40
N ASN A 45 5.20 1.79 -13.56
CA ASN A 45 6.45 2.52 -13.72
C ASN A 45 7.63 1.72 -13.13
N PRO A 46 8.61 1.21 -13.92
CA PRO A 46 9.74 0.46 -13.35
C PRO A 46 10.46 1.28 -12.26
N GLU A 47 10.19 2.59 -12.20
CA GLU A 47 10.62 3.51 -11.16
C GLU A 47 9.57 3.86 -10.09
N LYS A 48 8.54 3.06 -9.81
CA LYS A 48 7.98 3.04 -8.45
C LYS A 48 9.03 2.39 -7.56
N ARG A 49 10.11 3.14 -7.31
CA ARG A 49 11.22 2.79 -6.43
C ARG A 49 10.58 2.27 -5.16
N ARG A 50 10.89 1.01 -4.80
CA ARG A 50 10.45 0.41 -3.54
C ARG A 50 10.71 1.43 -2.44
N PHE A 51 9.74 1.62 -1.55
CA PHE A 51 9.92 2.50 -0.41
C PHE A 51 11.19 2.07 0.35
N LYS A 52 12.13 3.00 0.50
CA LYS A 52 13.34 2.81 1.31
C LYS A 52 13.18 3.64 2.57
N GLN A 53 13.09 2.99 3.73
CA GLN A 53 13.09 3.68 5.01
C GLN A 53 14.44 4.35 5.20
N LYS A 54 14.42 5.66 5.52
CA LYS A 54 15.63 6.40 5.87
C LYS A 54 16.04 5.98 7.28
N THR A 55 17.27 5.53 7.45
CA THR A 55 17.88 5.25 8.76
C THR A 55 18.74 6.44 9.18
N GLN A 56 18.87 6.64 10.50
CA GLN A 56 19.80 7.59 11.09
C GLN A 56 20.79 6.83 11.96
N ALA A 57 22.06 7.24 11.96
CA ALA A 57 23.07 6.61 12.79
C ALA A 57 22.85 7.01 14.26
N MET A 58 22.59 6.03 15.11
CA MET A 58 22.40 6.23 16.56
C MET A 58 23.73 6.25 17.35
N GLY A 59 24.86 6.11 16.66
CA GLY A 59 26.18 6.00 17.27
C GLY A 59 26.43 4.65 17.96
N ALA A 60 27.51 4.59 18.74
CA ALA A 60 27.82 3.42 19.57
C ALA A 60 26.96 3.44 20.86
N PRO A 61 26.53 2.27 21.36
CA PRO A 61 25.80 2.20 22.62
C PRO A 61 26.67 2.67 23.78
N LYS A 62 26.07 3.44 24.71
CA LYS A 62 26.75 3.96 25.92
C LYS A 62 26.85 2.93 27.06
N MET A 63 26.20 1.79 26.90
CA MET A 63 26.08 0.74 27.92
C MET A 63 26.11 -0.62 27.22
N ASP A 64 26.49 -1.67 27.96
CA ASP A 64 26.47 -3.02 27.42
C ASP A 64 25.03 -3.45 27.12
N LEU A 65 24.79 -3.85 25.88
CA LEU A 65 23.48 -4.34 25.42
C LEU A 65 23.40 -5.88 25.44
N ASN A 66 24.44 -6.56 25.91
CA ASN A 66 24.36 -7.99 26.21
C ASN A 66 23.25 -8.21 27.24
N LYS A 67 22.29 -9.08 26.90
CA LYS A 67 21.05 -9.29 27.68
C LYS A 67 20.17 -8.03 27.80
N ALA A 68 19.98 -7.29 26.70
CA ALA A 68 19.15 -6.09 26.62
C ALA A 68 17.75 -6.18 27.25
N LEU A 69 17.11 -7.36 27.26
CA LEU A 69 15.81 -7.54 27.92
C LEU A 69 15.88 -7.38 29.44
N ALA A 70 16.94 -7.86 30.08
CA ALA A 70 17.13 -7.69 31.52
C ALA A 70 17.42 -6.22 31.88
N LEU A 71 18.19 -5.54 31.02
CA LEU A 71 18.41 -4.09 31.14
C LEU A 71 17.10 -3.31 31.00
N ALA A 72 16.25 -3.67 30.03
CA ALA A 72 14.96 -3.03 29.83
C ALA A 72 14.05 -3.19 31.06
N ALA A 73 13.98 -4.40 31.63
CA ALA A 73 13.19 -4.66 32.84
C ALA A 73 13.66 -3.82 34.04
N ALA A 74 14.97 -3.72 34.25
CA ALA A 74 15.52 -2.89 35.33
C ALA A 74 15.19 -1.40 35.15
N LEU A 75 15.28 -0.87 33.93
CA LEU A 75 14.91 0.52 33.63
C LEU A 75 13.41 0.78 33.83
N GLU A 76 12.57 -0.21 33.53
CA GLU A 76 11.12 -0.14 33.76
C GLU A 76 10.80 -0.13 35.26
N ASP A 77 11.42 -1.01 36.04
CA ASP A 77 11.28 -1.06 37.50
C ASP A 77 11.69 0.27 38.16
N GLU A 78 12.80 0.87 37.71
CA GLU A 78 13.28 2.17 38.20
C GLU A 78 12.27 3.30 37.93
N GLU A 79 11.68 3.35 36.73
CA GLU A 79 10.69 4.38 36.39
C GLU A 79 9.37 4.15 37.14
N ILE A 80 8.92 2.91 37.33
CA ILE A 80 7.73 2.57 38.15
C ILE A 80 7.90 3.07 39.58
N LEU A 81 9.05 2.79 40.22
CA LEU A 81 9.33 3.27 41.58
C LEU A 81 9.33 4.80 41.67
N ARG A 82 9.84 5.46 40.64
CA ARG A 82 9.82 6.92 40.54
C ARG A 82 8.40 7.47 40.43
N GLU A 83 7.55 6.89 39.58
CA GLU A 83 6.15 7.30 39.42
C GLU A 83 5.37 7.12 40.73
N LEU A 84 5.54 5.97 41.40
CA LEU A 84 4.93 5.69 42.71
C LEU A 84 5.38 6.72 43.77
N SER A 85 6.65 7.11 43.78
CA SER A 85 7.17 8.15 44.70
C SER A 85 6.56 9.54 44.45
N LEU A 86 6.13 9.80 43.21
CA LEU A 86 5.47 11.03 42.78
C LEU A 86 3.94 10.96 42.95
N GLY A 87 3.41 9.82 43.41
CA GLY A 87 1.97 9.57 43.56
C GLY A 87 1.20 9.54 42.24
N LYS A 88 1.87 9.14 41.15
CA LYS A 88 1.29 9.00 39.81
C LYS A 88 0.97 7.56 39.47
#